data_AF-A0ABD7A6J0-F1
#
_entry.id   AF-A0ABD7A6J0-F1
#
_cell.length_a   1.000
_cell.length_b   1.000
_cell.length_c   1.000
_cell.angle_alpha   90.00
_cell.angle_beta   90.00
_cell.angle_gamma   90.00
#
_symmetry.space_group_name_H-M   'P 1'
#
loop_
_entity.id
_entity.type
_entity.pdbx_description
1 polymer ?
#
loop_
_entity_poly.entity_id
_entity_poly.type
_entity_poly.pdbx_seq_one_letter_code
_entity_poly.pdbx_strand_id
1 'polypeptide(L)'
;MKLILYSLLFAVSTFAHSSACDKYKVKQDYINHFDCVSELAESGYAPSQLILGVAYEFGEGVQQNLNMAKHYYGLACDKGHQKGCANYARLNEQSIK
;
A
#
# COMPACT_ATOMS: atom_id res chain seq x y z
N MET A 1 27.04 41.50 1.90
CA MET A 1 25.90 41.35 2.83
C MET A 1 24.61 41.09 2.04
N LYS A 2 24.39 39.83 1.71
CA LYS A 2 23.09 39.15 1.64
C LYS A 2 23.46 37.68 1.64
N LEU A 3 23.25 37.08 2.81
CA LEU A 3 23.72 35.76 3.17
C LEU A 3 23.01 34.70 2.33
N ILE A 4 23.79 33.78 1.77
CA ILE A 4 23.58 32.33 1.71
C ILE A 4 22.13 31.89 1.96
N LEU A 5 21.29 31.85 0.93
CA LEU A 5 19.99 31.17 1.00
C LEU A 5 19.80 30.30 -0.26
N TYR A 6 20.10 29.02 -0.09
CA TYR A 6 19.51 27.88 -0.79
C TYR A 6 19.93 27.57 -2.24
N SER A 7 21.21 27.75 -2.59
CA SER A 7 21.82 26.96 -3.67
C SER A 7 22.42 25.67 -3.10
N LEU A 8 22.05 24.51 -3.65
CA LEU A 8 22.62 23.15 -3.47
C LEU A 8 21.89 22.12 -2.56
N LEU A 9 20.55 22.20 -2.38
CA LEU A 9 19.77 21.07 -1.80
C LEU A 9 18.55 20.61 -2.62
N PHE A 10 18.40 21.07 -3.86
CA PHE A 10 17.45 20.47 -4.81
C PHE A 10 18.16 19.51 -5.78
N ALA A 11 19.13 18.76 -5.28
CA ALA A 11 19.57 17.50 -5.88
C ALA A 11 18.92 16.29 -5.20
N VAL A 12 17.93 16.50 -4.32
CA VAL A 12 17.14 15.40 -3.79
C VAL A 12 15.96 15.21 -4.72
N SER A 13 16.12 14.19 -5.55
CA SER A 13 15.05 13.48 -6.22
C SER A 13 14.23 14.23 -7.26
N THR A 14 14.75 14.23 -8.49
CA THR A 14 13.95 13.64 -9.57
C THR A 14 13.79 12.14 -9.29
N PHE A 15 13.11 11.78 -8.19
CA PHE A 15 12.45 10.48 -8.16
C PHE A 15 11.38 10.68 -9.21
N ALA A 16 11.63 10.15 -10.39
CA ALA A 16 10.57 9.69 -11.23
C ALA A 16 9.72 8.75 -10.38
N HIS A 17 8.78 9.28 -9.58
CA HIS A 17 7.48 8.66 -9.49
C HIS A 17 6.89 8.84 -10.90
N SER A 18 7.37 8.00 -11.81
CA SER A 18 6.65 7.62 -13.00
C SER A 18 5.39 6.96 -12.45
N SER A 19 4.39 7.78 -12.14
CA SER A 19 3.11 7.38 -11.58
C SER A 19 2.42 6.47 -12.58
N ALA A 20 2.75 5.18 -12.52
CA ALA A 20 1.99 4.13 -13.21
C ALA A 20 0.49 4.24 -12.85
N CYS A 21 0.20 4.85 -11.69
CA CYS A 21 -1.13 5.19 -11.21
C CYS A 21 -1.84 6.36 -11.91
N ASP A 22 -1.15 7.32 -12.56
CA ASP A 22 -1.81 8.52 -13.14
C ASP A 22 -2.67 8.19 -14.37
N LYS A 23 -2.43 7.05 -15.01
CA LYS A 23 -3.22 6.58 -16.15
C LYS A 23 -4.57 5.97 -15.74
N TYR A 24 -4.76 5.61 -14.47
CA TYR A 24 -5.89 4.80 -14.01
C TYR A 24 -6.77 5.53 -13.00
N LYS A 25 -7.18 6.76 -13.33
CA LYS A 25 -8.41 7.38 -12.79
C LYS A 25 -9.66 6.82 -13.50
N VAL A 26 -9.78 5.50 -13.63
CA VAL A 26 -11.02 4.86 -14.06
C VAL A 26 -11.33 3.75 -13.07
N LYS A 27 -12.21 4.12 -12.15
CA LYS A 27 -13.02 3.29 -11.27
C LYS A 27 -13.36 1.93 -11.92
N GLN A 28 -12.52 0.90 -11.79
CA GLN A 28 -12.92 -0.52 -11.65
C GLN A 28 -11.77 -1.56 -11.53
N ASP A 29 -10.50 -1.28 -11.88
CA ASP A 29 -9.47 -2.33 -12.06
C ASP A 29 -8.23 -2.20 -11.15
N TYR A 30 -8.42 -2.09 -9.83
CA TYR A 30 -7.29 -2.09 -8.90
C TYR A 30 -6.56 -3.44 -8.81
N ILE A 31 -7.24 -4.55 -9.14
CA ILE A 31 -6.69 -5.91 -8.98
C ILE A 31 -5.65 -6.25 -10.06
N ASN A 32 -5.73 -5.61 -11.24
CA ASN A 32 -4.83 -5.89 -12.37
C ASN A 32 -3.48 -5.14 -12.30
N HIS A 33 -3.26 -4.27 -11.31
CA HIS A 33 -2.07 -3.40 -11.25
C HIS A 33 -1.38 -3.49 -9.89
N PHE A 34 -0.81 -4.66 -9.60
CA PHE A 34 -0.08 -4.93 -8.35
C PHE A 34 0.95 -3.83 -8.03
N ASP A 35 1.71 -3.37 -9.03
CA ASP A 35 2.75 -2.34 -8.87
C ASP A 35 2.21 -0.98 -8.42
N CYS A 36 1.02 -0.57 -8.89
CA CYS A 36 0.41 0.69 -8.43
C CYS A 36 -0.21 0.53 -7.05
N VAL A 37 -0.80 -0.63 -6.76
CA VAL A 37 -1.36 -0.92 -5.44
C VAL A 37 -0.24 -0.97 -4.39
N SER A 38 0.93 -1.54 -4.71
CA SER A 38 2.07 -1.57 -3.79
C SER A 38 2.60 -0.19 -3.47
N GLU A 39 2.82 0.66 -4.48
CA GLU A 39 3.28 2.04 -4.30
C GLU A 39 2.30 2.87 -3.42
N LEU A 40 1.00 2.75 -3.69
CA LEU A 40 -0.03 3.43 -2.88
C LEU A 40 -0.11 2.89 -1.46
N ALA A 41 0.07 1.58 -1.27
CA ALA A 41 0.08 0.96 0.05
C ALA A 41 1.31 1.38 0.88
N GLU A 42 2.48 1.49 0.25
CA GLU A 42 3.71 2.04 0.83
C GLU A 42 3.56 3.52 1.17
N SER A 43 2.84 4.27 0.33
CA SER A 43 2.44 5.66 0.61
C SER A 43 1.42 5.79 1.75
N GLY A 44 0.94 4.66 2.29
CA GLY A 44 0.02 4.64 3.43
C GLY A 44 -1.44 4.83 3.06
N TYR A 45 -1.85 4.56 1.83
CA TYR A 45 -3.24 4.60 1.43
C TYR A 45 -3.98 3.33 1.87
N ALA A 46 -4.87 3.47 2.87
CA ALA A 46 -5.51 2.33 3.53
C ALA A 46 -6.29 1.39 2.60
N PRO A 47 -7.01 1.87 1.56
CA PRO A 47 -7.66 0.99 0.59
C PRO A 47 -6.66 0.12 -0.20
N SER A 48 -5.50 0.64 -0.57
CA SER A 48 -4.47 -0.16 -1.26
C SER A 48 -3.81 -1.16 -0.31
N GLN A 49 -3.61 -0.81 0.96
CA GLN A 49 -3.14 -1.76 1.97
C GLN A 49 -4.14 -2.90 2.16
N LEU A 50 -5.45 -2.62 2.15
CA LEU A 50 -6.47 -3.66 2.15
C LEU A 50 -6.35 -4.58 0.92
N ILE A 51 -6.17 -4.01 -0.28
CA ILE A 51 -6.07 -4.78 -1.52
C ILE A 51 -4.82 -5.66 -1.54
N LEU A 52 -3.66 -5.16 -1.10
CA LEU A 52 -2.47 -5.99 -0.92
C LEU A 52 -2.72 -7.12 0.09
N GLY A 53 -3.40 -6.82 1.20
CA GLY A 53 -3.76 -7.83 2.17
C GLY A 53 -4.57 -8.98 1.54
N VAL A 54 -5.54 -8.64 0.69
CA VAL A 54 -6.33 -9.61 -0.09
C VAL A 54 -5.45 -10.38 -1.08
N ALA A 55 -4.59 -9.68 -1.83
CA ALA A 55 -3.69 -10.29 -2.80
C ALA A 55 -2.77 -11.33 -2.15
N TYR A 56 -2.18 -11.02 -0.99
CA TYR A 56 -1.37 -11.98 -0.23
C TYR A 56 -2.20 -13.08 0.44
N GLU A 57 -3.44 -12.81 0.82
CA GLU A 57 -4.32 -13.82 1.43
C GLU A 57 -4.73 -14.91 0.44
N PHE A 58 -5.05 -14.52 -0.80
CA PHE A 58 -5.54 -15.44 -1.84
C PHE A 58 -4.47 -15.84 -2.86
N GLY A 59 -3.32 -15.18 -2.85
CA GLY A 59 -2.27 -15.39 -3.85
C GLY A 59 -2.61 -14.80 -5.22
N GLU A 60 -3.33 -13.68 -5.27
CA GLU A 60 -3.68 -13.01 -6.52
C GLU A 60 -2.53 -12.13 -6.99
N GLY A 61 -1.86 -12.54 -8.07
CA GLY A 61 -0.70 -11.81 -8.63
C GLY A 61 0.59 -11.91 -7.79
N VAL A 62 0.52 -12.51 -6.60
CA VAL A 62 1.66 -12.79 -5.71
C VAL A 62 1.55 -14.18 -5.09
N GLN A 63 2.66 -14.68 -4.55
CA GLN A 63 2.62 -15.90 -3.75
C GLN A 63 1.80 -15.67 -2.47
N GLN A 64 0.87 -16.59 -2.19
CA GLN A 64 0.06 -16.56 -0.98
C GLN A 64 0.95 -16.51 0.28
N ASN A 65 0.69 -15.54 1.16
CA ASN A 65 1.41 -15.36 2.41
C ASN A 65 0.50 -14.70 3.45
N LEU A 66 -0.04 -15.52 4.36
CA LEU A 66 -0.94 -15.05 5.41
C LEU A 66 -0.30 -14.08 6.40
N ASN A 67 1.03 -14.17 6.61
CA ASN A 67 1.73 -13.23 7.50
C ASN A 67 1.81 -11.83 6.87
N MET A 68 2.07 -11.76 5.56
CA MET A 68 2.03 -10.49 4.82
C MET A 68 0.61 -9.95 4.73
N ALA A 69 -0.39 -10.81 4.49
CA ALA A 69 -1.79 -10.41 4.50
C ALA A 69 -2.20 -9.75 5.82
N LYS A 70 -1.85 -10.38 6.95
CA LYS A 70 -2.04 -9.81 8.30
C LYS A 70 -1.36 -8.47 8.45
N HIS A 71 -0.11 -8.35 8.03
CA HIS A 71 0.64 -7.10 8.14
C HIS A 71 -0.09 -5.94 7.46
N TYR A 72 -0.49 -6.11 6.19
CA TYR A 72 -1.18 -5.07 5.45
C TYR A 72 -2.60 -4.78 5.95
N TYR A 73 -3.33 -5.79 6.41
CA TYR A 73 -4.62 -5.58 7.07
C TYR A 73 -4.50 -4.80 8.39
N GLY A 74 -3.44 -5.05 9.15
CA GLY A 74 -3.10 -4.29 10.36
C GLY A 74 -2.86 -2.82 10.04
N LEU A 75 -2.02 -2.53 9.03
CA LEU A 75 -1.77 -1.16 8.58
C LEU A 75 -3.06 -0.43 8.14
N ALA A 76 -3.92 -1.12 7.38
CA ALA A 76 -5.22 -0.58 6.99
C ALA A 76 -6.11 -0.31 8.22
N CYS A 77 -6.07 -1.20 9.22
CA CYS A 77 -6.80 -1.04 10.48
C CYS A 77 -6.32 0.17 11.29
N ASP A 78 -5.01 0.36 11.42
CA ASP A 78 -4.40 1.48 12.14
C ASP A 78 -4.82 2.85 11.56
N LYS A 79 -5.19 2.86 10.28
CA LYS A 79 -5.73 4.03 9.58
C LYS A 79 -7.25 4.15 9.65
N GLY A 80 -7.91 3.33 10.46
CA GLY A 80 -9.36 3.34 10.67
C GLY A 80 -10.17 2.63 9.58
N HIS A 81 -9.53 1.86 8.69
CA HIS A 81 -10.26 1.13 7.65
C HIS A 81 -10.93 -0.12 8.24
N GLN A 82 -12.24 -0.05 8.47
CA GLN A 82 -13.02 -1.10 9.14
C GLN A 82 -12.84 -2.50 8.55
N LYS A 83 -12.81 -2.63 7.22
CA LYS A 83 -12.58 -3.94 6.56
C LYS A 83 -11.17 -4.49 6.83
N GLY A 84 -10.18 -3.61 6.96
CA GLY A 84 -8.81 -4.00 7.32
C GLY A 84 -8.77 -4.57 8.73
N CYS A 85 -9.41 -3.88 9.69
CA CYS A 85 -9.56 -4.37 11.06
C CYS A 85 -10.26 -5.73 11.15
N ALA A 86 -11.38 -5.89 10.44
CA ALA A 86 -12.13 -7.14 10.44
C ALA A 86 -11.29 -8.31 9.89
N ASN A 87 -10.58 -8.11 8.78
CA ASN A 87 -9.71 -9.14 8.21
C ASN A 87 -8.48 -9.42 9.07
N TYR A 88 -7.89 -8.38 9.68
CA TYR A 88 -6.78 -8.54 10.62
C TYR A 88 -7.17 -9.40 11.83
N ALA A 89 -8.31 -9.10 12.46
CA ALA A 89 -8.85 -9.87 13.57
C ALA A 89 -9.12 -11.33 13.16
N ARG A 90 -9.81 -11.54 12.04
CA ARG A 90 -10.11 -12.89 11.51
C ARG A 90 -8.85 -13.72 11.30
N LEU A 91 -7.81 -13.15 10.67
CA LEU A 91 -6.58 -13.89 10.42
C LEU A 91 -5.81 -14.20 11.71
N ASN A 92 -5.88 -13.32 12.72
CA ASN A 92 -5.26 -13.57 14.02
C ASN A 92 -5.96 -14.68 14.80
N GLU A 93 -7.28 -14.80 14.68
CA GLU A 93 -8.03 -15.91 15.26
C GLU A 93 -7.76 -17.24 14.55
N GLN A 94 -7.64 -17.22 13.22
CA GLN A 94 -7.40 -18.43 12.41
C GLN A 94 -6.03 -19.07 12.65
N SER A 95 -5.01 -18.30 13.04
CA SER A 95 -3.66 -18.81 13.33
C SER A 95 -3.52 -19.53 14.68
N ILE A 96 -4.59 -19.65 15.46
CA ILE A 96 -4.58 -20.26 16.81
C ILE A 96 -5.18 -21.69 16.77
N LYS A 97 -5.65 -22.16 15.61
CA LYS A 97 -6.10 -23.55 15.40
C LYS A 97 -5.01 -24.40 14.76
#